data_AF-A0A4Q5LTL9-F1
#
_entry.id   AF-A0A4Q5LTL9-F1
#
_cell.length_a   1.000
_cell.length_b   1.000
_cell.length_c   1.000
_cell.angle_alpha   90.00
_cell.angle_beta   90.00
_cell.angle_gamma   90.00
#
_symmetry.space_group_name_H-M   'P 1'
#
loop_
_entity.id
_entity.type
_entity.pdbx_description
1 polymer ?
#
loop_
_entity_poly.entity_id
_entity_poly.type
_entity_poly.pdbx_seq_one_letter_code
_entity_poly.pdbx_strand_id
1 'polypeptide(L)'
;MYRFGIKFLLITICCCYLLSCTNKHEQHNKQDSTTIAVQPTVSIECDYKNLSKEFDLKLFFNRYKTTTVNDSCIVRLIISDKIDHHVIDTLLLTSIYYYDNVFKDCNHVLSYSTKVDFKGVGDDNDYGNIVIADLNFDNKEDIAVINDSGGNGGVFYNYYLQENQKFVLDKYLTDSMTYFPTKINKANRTLITYVHANAYQLAEHVYYFNNKTNNWIEKSQKFIPPIKQP
;
A
#
# COMPACT_ATOMS: atom_id res chain seq x y z
N MET A 1 -20.82 25.02 56.46
CA MET A 1 -22.11 25.74 56.49
C MET A 1 -22.36 26.30 55.10
N TYR A 2 -23.56 26.06 54.58
CA TYR A 2 -23.94 26.15 53.16
C TYR A 2 -23.84 27.55 52.53
N ARG A 3 -23.83 27.53 51.18
CA ARG A 3 -24.28 28.53 50.19
C ARG A 3 -23.20 29.36 49.50
N PHE A 4 -22.93 29.00 48.25
CA PHE A 4 -22.74 29.98 47.18
C PHE A 4 -23.69 29.63 46.05
N GLY A 5 -24.62 30.53 45.78
CA GLY A 5 -25.47 30.55 44.59
C GLY A 5 -25.18 31.82 43.82
N ILE A 6 -25.07 31.73 42.50
CA ILE A 6 -25.11 32.84 41.55
C ILE A 6 -25.80 32.28 40.30
N LYS A 7 -27.13 32.41 40.23
CA LYS A 7 -27.89 33.36 39.38
C LYS A 7 -27.45 33.38 37.92
N PHE A 8 -28.19 32.62 37.11
CA PHE A 8 -28.33 32.75 35.66
C PHE A 8 -28.79 34.17 35.30
N LEU A 9 -28.10 34.81 34.37
CA LEU A 9 -28.52 36.07 33.74
C LEU A 9 -28.95 35.74 32.30
N LEU A 10 -30.26 35.80 32.05
CA LEU A 10 -30.80 35.89 30.69
C LEU A 10 -30.55 37.31 30.18
N ILE A 11 -29.92 37.43 29.01
CA ILE A 11 -29.94 38.66 28.21
C ILE A 11 -30.57 38.31 26.87
N THR A 12 -31.84 38.70 26.72
CA THR A 12 -32.56 38.75 25.45
C THR A 12 -32.19 40.07 24.78
N ILE A 13 -31.50 40.01 23.63
CA ILE A 13 -31.37 41.17 22.73
C ILE A 13 -32.02 40.81 21.41
N CYS A 14 -33.22 41.37 21.24
CA CYS A 14 -33.91 41.52 19.99
C CYS A 14 -33.27 42.69 19.25
N CYS A 15 -32.73 42.45 18.06
CA CYS A 15 -32.36 43.51 17.13
C CYS A 15 -32.88 43.15 15.74
N CYS A 16 -34.05 43.71 15.43
CA CYS A 16 -34.54 43.83 14.07
C CYS A 16 -33.65 44.80 13.30
N TYR A 17 -32.88 44.29 12.33
CA TYR A 17 -32.36 45.11 11.25
C TYR A 17 -32.96 44.66 9.93
N LEU A 18 -33.82 45.55 9.42
CA LEU A 18 -34.32 45.60 8.06
C LEU A 18 -33.14 45.86 7.12
N LEU A 19 -32.87 44.93 6.20
CA LEU A 19 -32.05 45.17 5.02
C LEU A 19 -32.76 44.59 3.79
N SER A 20 -33.47 45.50 3.12
CA SER A 20 -33.58 45.70 1.69
C SER A 20 -33.20 44.53 0.76
N CYS A 21 -34.21 43.97 0.10
CA CYS A 21 -34.07 43.14 -1.09
C CYS A 21 -33.49 43.96 -2.24
N THR A 22 -32.26 43.64 -2.68
CA THR A 22 -31.77 43.99 -4.01
C THR A 22 -31.77 42.74 -4.88
N ASN A 23 -32.69 42.71 -5.85
CA ASN A 23 -32.72 41.72 -6.93
C ASN A 23 -31.47 41.89 -7.80
N LYS A 24 -30.43 41.08 -7.53
CA LYS A 24 -29.44 40.73 -8.53
C LYS A 24 -29.86 39.43 -9.19
N HIS A 25 -30.31 39.53 -10.44
CA HIS A 25 -30.36 38.41 -11.36
C HIS A 25 -28.91 37.96 -11.64
N GLU A 26 -28.36 37.10 -10.78
CA GLU A 26 -27.23 36.26 -11.15
C GLU A 26 -27.78 35.11 -11.98
N GLN A 27 -27.51 35.18 -13.29
CA GLN A 27 -27.63 34.01 -14.16
C GLN A 27 -26.61 32.98 -13.68
N HIS A 28 -27.07 32.04 -12.85
CA HIS A 28 -26.37 30.79 -12.63
C HIS A 28 -26.31 30.05 -13.97
N ASN A 29 -25.17 30.20 -14.65
CA ASN A 29 -24.73 29.27 -15.67
C ASN A 29 -24.57 27.92 -14.99
N LYS A 30 -25.63 27.13 -15.01
CA LYS A 30 -25.64 25.75 -14.58
C LYS A 30 -24.88 24.97 -15.64
N GLN A 31 -23.55 25.02 -15.54
CA GLN A 31 -22.68 24.16 -16.31
C GLN A 31 -22.92 22.75 -15.78
N ASP A 32 -23.84 22.04 -16.44
CA ASP A 32 -24.00 20.60 -16.33
C ASP A 32 -22.65 20.00 -16.70
N SER A 33 -21.82 19.78 -15.70
CA SER A 33 -20.64 18.93 -15.81
C SER A 33 -21.17 17.50 -15.86
N THR A 34 -21.65 17.10 -17.04
CA THR A 34 -21.77 15.68 -17.38
C THR A 34 -20.38 15.09 -17.23
N THR A 35 -20.13 14.48 -16.07
CA THR A 35 -18.92 13.73 -15.77
C THR A 35 -18.95 12.52 -16.69
N ILE A 36 -18.30 12.62 -17.86
CA ILE A 36 -18.13 11.48 -18.75
C ILE A 36 -17.31 10.46 -17.96
N ALA A 37 -17.93 9.34 -17.58
CA ALA A 37 -17.26 8.26 -16.87
C ALA A 37 -16.16 7.71 -17.79
N VAL A 38 -14.90 8.04 -17.49
CA VAL A 38 -13.75 7.53 -18.23
C VAL A 38 -13.63 6.03 -17.95
N GLN A 39 -13.74 5.21 -18.99
CA GLN A 39 -13.59 3.77 -18.87
C GLN A 39 -12.10 3.38 -18.86
N PRO A 40 -11.70 2.34 -18.11
CA PRO A 40 -10.32 1.88 -18.10
C PRO A 40 -9.95 1.29 -19.47
N THR A 41 -8.71 1.53 -19.89
CA THR A 41 -8.13 0.95 -21.11
C THR A 41 -7.70 -0.50 -20.89
N VAL A 42 -7.33 -0.86 -19.66
CA VAL A 42 -7.08 -2.25 -19.25
C VAL A 42 -7.81 -2.48 -17.93
N SER A 43 -8.52 -3.60 -17.83
CA SER A 43 -9.13 -4.08 -16.59
C SER A 43 -8.76 -5.54 -16.40
N ILE A 44 -8.18 -5.86 -15.24
CA ILE A 44 -7.76 -7.21 -14.87
C ILE A 44 -8.37 -7.55 -13.52
N GLU A 45 -8.85 -8.78 -13.41
CA GLU A 45 -9.41 -9.34 -12.18
C GLU A 45 -8.72 -10.67 -11.90
N CYS A 46 -8.22 -10.85 -10.68
CA CYS A 46 -7.59 -12.09 -10.23
C CYS A 46 -8.18 -12.50 -8.88
N ASP A 47 -8.57 -13.77 -8.77
CA ASP A 47 -9.06 -14.39 -7.54
C ASP A 47 -8.02 -15.36 -6.98
N TYR A 48 -7.58 -15.11 -5.74
CA TYR A 48 -6.52 -15.85 -5.07
C TYR A 48 -7.05 -16.57 -3.83
N LYS A 49 -7.28 -17.88 -3.96
CA LYS A 49 -7.76 -18.74 -2.85
C LYS A 49 -6.66 -19.50 -2.13
N ASN A 50 -5.44 -19.46 -2.64
CA ASN A 50 -4.32 -20.26 -2.17
C ASN A 50 -3.10 -19.44 -1.71
N LEU A 51 -3.18 -18.11 -1.69
CA LEU A 51 -2.04 -17.27 -1.26
C LEU A 51 -1.90 -17.14 0.25
N SER A 52 -3.00 -17.11 0.99
CA SER A 52 -2.99 -17.01 2.45
C SER A 52 -3.63 -18.25 3.06
N LYS A 53 -3.31 -18.56 4.33
CA LYS A 53 -4.00 -19.62 5.07
C LYS A 53 -5.35 -19.16 5.63
N GLU A 54 -5.48 -17.87 5.89
CA GLU A 54 -6.62 -17.27 6.59
C GLU A 54 -7.53 -16.46 5.67
N PHE A 55 -7.00 -15.98 4.53
CA PHE A 55 -7.68 -15.02 3.67
C PHE A 55 -7.79 -15.47 2.21
N ASP A 56 -8.95 -15.19 1.62
CA ASP A 56 -9.11 -15.12 0.17
C ASP A 56 -8.85 -13.69 -0.29
N LEU A 57 -8.08 -13.52 -1.37
CA LEU A 57 -7.76 -12.21 -1.91
C LEU A 57 -8.35 -12.05 -3.31
N LYS A 58 -8.89 -10.87 -3.59
CA LYS A 58 -9.41 -10.52 -4.91
C LYS A 58 -8.83 -9.20 -5.38
N LEU A 59 -8.08 -9.25 -6.46
CA LEU A 59 -7.41 -8.11 -7.06
C LEU A 59 -8.23 -7.58 -8.23
N PHE A 60 -8.42 -6.27 -8.25
CA PHE A 60 -8.86 -5.52 -9.43
C PHE A 60 -7.78 -4.52 -9.81
N PHE A 61 -7.33 -4.58 -11.05
CA PHE A 61 -6.40 -3.61 -11.62
C PHE A 61 -7.04 -2.90 -12.79
N ASN A 62 -7.04 -1.57 -12.74
CA ASN A 62 -7.54 -0.73 -13.81
C ASN A 62 -6.45 0.25 -14.24
N ARG A 63 -6.24 0.36 -15.55
CA ARG A 63 -5.32 1.33 -16.15
C ARG A 63 -6.09 2.27 -17.06
N TYR A 64 -5.87 3.55 -16.89
CA TYR A 64 -6.45 4.63 -17.67
C TYR A 64 -5.34 5.29 -18.47
N LYS A 65 -5.29 5.02 -19.77
CA LYS A 65 -4.32 5.67 -20.65
C LYS A 65 -4.72 7.12 -20.89
N THR A 66 -3.75 8.03 -20.77
CA THR A 66 -3.96 9.43 -21.13
C THR A 66 -3.11 9.77 -22.35
N THR A 67 -3.57 10.70 -23.19
CA THR A 67 -2.85 11.09 -24.42
C THR A 67 -1.69 12.05 -24.17
N THR A 68 -1.53 12.56 -22.94
CA THR A 68 -0.63 13.68 -22.62
C THR A 68 0.23 13.46 -21.37
N VAL A 69 -0.02 12.41 -20.57
CA VAL A 69 0.65 12.13 -19.28
C VAL A 69 0.84 10.62 -19.08
N ASN A 70 1.61 10.22 -18.07
CA ASN A 70 1.71 8.82 -17.64
C ASN A 70 0.31 8.22 -17.36
N ASP A 71 0.17 6.92 -17.62
CA ASP A 71 -1.07 6.18 -17.34
C ASP A 71 -1.43 6.30 -15.86
N SER A 72 -2.71 6.51 -15.55
CA SER A 72 -3.19 6.40 -14.17
C SER A 72 -3.62 4.97 -13.91
N CYS A 73 -3.04 4.32 -12.92
CA CYS A 73 -3.40 2.96 -12.53
C CYS A 73 -4.02 2.95 -11.15
N ILE A 74 -5.06 2.13 -10.99
CA ILE A 74 -5.77 1.90 -9.72
C ILE A 74 -5.74 0.40 -9.44
N VAL A 75 -5.23 0.03 -8.28
CA VAL A 75 -5.25 -1.33 -7.74
C VAL A 75 -6.19 -1.34 -6.56
N ARG A 76 -7.15 -2.26 -6.57
CA ARG A 76 -8.02 -2.56 -5.43
C ARG A 76 -7.84 -4.02 -5.03
N LEU A 77 -7.31 -4.26 -3.84
CA LEU A 77 -7.16 -5.60 -3.27
C LEU A 77 -8.19 -5.78 -2.16
N ILE A 78 -9.18 -6.63 -2.40
CA ILE A 78 -10.20 -7.00 -1.41
C ILE A 78 -9.70 -8.24 -0.67
N ILE A 79 -9.77 -8.21 0.66
CA ILE A 79 -9.30 -9.28 1.52
C ILE A 79 -10.50 -9.78 2.31
N SER A 80 -10.78 -11.08 2.24
CA SER A 80 -11.92 -11.71 2.91
C SER A 80 -11.48 -12.88 3.77
N ASP A 81 -12.18 -13.11 4.87
CA ASP A 81 -11.95 -14.29 5.71
C ASP A 81 -12.28 -15.57 4.93
N LYS A 82 -11.48 -16.63 5.08
CA LYS A 82 -11.73 -17.89 4.36
C LYS A 82 -12.88 -18.73 4.92
N ILE A 83 -13.20 -18.57 6.19
CA ILE A 83 -14.18 -19.39 6.89
C ILE A 83 -15.58 -18.86 6.61
N ASP A 84 -15.80 -17.56 6.79
CA ASP A 84 -17.14 -16.96 6.65
C ASP A 84 -17.30 -16.06 5.41
N HIS A 85 -16.23 -15.85 4.64
CA HIS A 85 -16.20 -15.04 3.42
C HIS A 85 -16.57 -13.57 3.62
N HIS A 86 -16.56 -13.05 4.85
CA HIS A 86 -16.78 -11.63 5.08
C HIS A 86 -15.58 -10.81 4.58
N VAL A 87 -15.83 -9.64 4.01
CA VAL A 87 -14.75 -8.72 3.63
C VAL A 87 -14.16 -8.11 4.90
N ILE A 88 -12.88 -8.39 5.11
CA ILE A 88 -12.09 -7.92 6.24
C ILE A 88 -11.58 -6.50 5.99
N ASP A 89 -10.98 -6.30 4.81
CA ASP A 89 -10.36 -5.05 4.44
C ASP A 89 -10.33 -4.85 2.92
N THR A 90 -10.05 -3.63 2.49
CA THR A 90 -9.84 -3.30 1.08
C THR A 90 -8.70 -2.30 0.96
N LEU A 91 -7.62 -2.72 0.31
CA LEU A 91 -6.48 -1.87 0.01
C LEU A 91 -6.70 -1.17 -1.33
N LEU A 92 -6.48 0.13 -1.35
CA LEU A 92 -6.56 0.95 -2.56
C LEU A 92 -5.20 1.59 -2.81
N LEU A 93 -4.59 1.27 -3.95
CA LEU A 93 -3.33 1.84 -4.39
C LEU A 93 -3.54 2.56 -5.72
N THR A 94 -2.82 3.66 -5.90
CA THR A 94 -2.74 4.36 -7.18
C THR A 94 -1.27 4.55 -7.56
N SER A 95 -0.96 4.40 -8.83
CA SER A 95 0.38 4.61 -9.35
C SER A 95 0.35 5.12 -10.78
N ILE A 96 1.34 5.92 -11.14
CA ILE A 96 1.60 6.35 -12.52
C ILE A 96 2.87 5.71 -13.09
N TYR A 97 3.44 4.76 -12.37
CA TYR A 97 4.76 4.18 -12.64
C TYR A 97 4.72 2.66 -12.88
N TYR A 98 3.53 2.10 -13.17
CA TYR A 98 3.44 0.70 -13.58
C TYR A 98 3.78 0.50 -15.05
N TYR A 99 4.74 -0.38 -15.32
CA TYR A 99 4.98 -0.91 -16.66
C TYR A 99 3.83 -1.76 -17.17
N ASP A 100 3.76 -1.92 -18.48
CA ASP A 100 2.63 -2.55 -19.17
C ASP A 100 2.32 -3.98 -18.73
N ASN A 101 3.28 -4.69 -18.13
CA ASN A 101 3.15 -6.09 -17.71
C ASN A 101 2.71 -6.28 -16.25
N VAL A 102 2.77 -5.24 -15.41
CA VAL A 102 2.37 -5.36 -14.00
C VAL A 102 0.91 -5.78 -13.90
N PHE A 103 0.62 -6.75 -13.03
CA PHE A 103 -0.69 -7.38 -12.84
C PHE A 103 -1.30 -8.13 -14.05
N LYS A 104 -0.66 -8.17 -15.25
CA LYS A 104 -1.19 -8.94 -16.40
C LYS A 104 -1.20 -10.45 -16.19
N ASP A 105 -0.24 -10.96 -15.41
CA ASP A 105 -0.18 -12.36 -15.02
C ASP A 105 -0.63 -12.51 -13.56
N CYS A 106 -1.79 -13.13 -13.35
CA CYS A 106 -2.27 -13.44 -12.01
C CYS A 106 -1.37 -14.45 -11.28
N ASN A 107 -0.59 -15.27 -11.98
CA ASN A 107 0.31 -16.22 -11.32
C ASN A 107 1.61 -15.60 -10.85
N HIS A 108 1.85 -14.32 -11.16
CA HIS A 108 3.02 -13.59 -10.72
C HIS A 108 2.83 -13.07 -9.28
N VAL A 109 2.81 -14.01 -8.33
CA VAL A 109 2.50 -13.82 -6.90
C VAL A 109 3.30 -14.80 -6.04
N LEU A 110 3.59 -14.43 -4.79
CA LEU A 110 4.40 -15.22 -3.87
C LEU A 110 3.71 -15.38 -2.51
N SER A 111 3.84 -16.56 -1.90
CA SER A 111 3.42 -16.79 -0.52
C SER A 111 4.40 -17.66 0.24
N TYR A 112 4.96 -17.08 1.32
CA TYR A 112 5.81 -17.81 2.25
C TYR A 112 5.00 -18.76 3.14
N SER A 113 3.72 -18.48 3.35
CA SER A 113 2.87 -19.24 4.26
C SER A 113 2.30 -20.49 3.60
N THR A 114 1.82 -20.38 2.35
CA THR A 114 1.22 -21.49 1.58
C THR A 114 2.17 -22.11 0.56
N LYS A 115 3.38 -21.54 0.39
CA LYS A 115 4.41 -22.01 -0.56
C LYS A 115 4.00 -21.88 -2.03
N VAL A 116 3.08 -20.95 -2.33
CA VAL A 116 2.84 -20.52 -3.70
C VAL A 116 4.03 -19.69 -4.17
N ASP A 117 4.48 -19.95 -5.38
CA ASP A 117 5.68 -19.36 -5.96
C ASP A 117 5.55 -19.24 -7.48
N PHE A 118 6.41 -18.45 -8.12
CA PHE A 118 6.48 -18.31 -9.57
C PHE A 118 7.90 -18.48 -10.12
N LYS A 119 8.04 -18.54 -11.44
CA LYS A 119 9.37 -18.68 -12.04
C LYS A 119 10.06 -17.31 -12.09
N GLY A 120 11.26 -17.21 -11.50
CA GLY A 120 12.08 -16.00 -11.52
C GLY A 120 12.01 -15.15 -10.24
N VAL A 121 11.55 -15.74 -9.13
CA VAL A 121 11.46 -15.03 -7.85
C VAL A 121 12.83 -14.59 -7.37
N GLY A 122 12.90 -13.31 -7.02
CA GLY A 122 14.10 -12.62 -6.58
C GLY A 122 14.98 -12.12 -7.72
N ASP A 123 14.71 -12.46 -8.98
CA ASP A 123 15.42 -11.90 -10.13
C ASP A 123 15.16 -10.39 -10.16
N ASP A 124 16.21 -9.58 -10.14
CA ASP A 124 16.15 -8.12 -10.07
C ASP A 124 15.21 -7.58 -8.98
N ASN A 125 15.19 -8.22 -7.81
CA ASN A 125 14.31 -7.89 -6.67
C ASN A 125 12.79 -7.97 -6.98
N ASP A 126 12.39 -8.77 -7.96
CA ASP A 126 10.99 -9.07 -8.23
C ASP A 126 10.52 -10.30 -7.43
N TYR A 127 9.56 -10.09 -6.53
CA TYR A 127 8.96 -11.12 -5.69
C TYR A 127 7.46 -11.28 -6.00
N GLY A 128 7.00 -10.71 -7.11
CA GLY A 128 5.63 -10.81 -7.59
C GLY A 128 4.74 -9.64 -7.20
N ASN A 129 3.60 -9.54 -7.89
CA ASN A 129 2.64 -8.45 -7.74
C ASN A 129 2.05 -8.34 -6.33
N ILE A 130 1.89 -9.48 -5.65
CA ILE A 130 1.39 -9.62 -4.29
C ILE A 130 2.25 -10.67 -3.58
N VAL A 131 2.70 -10.34 -2.37
CA VAL A 131 3.49 -11.24 -1.53
C VAL A 131 2.84 -11.41 -0.16
N ILE A 132 2.70 -12.65 0.30
CA ILE A 132 2.23 -12.99 1.66
C ILE A 132 3.40 -13.48 2.51
N ALA A 133 3.68 -12.79 3.62
CA ALA A 133 4.78 -13.11 4.53
C ALA A 133 4.54 -12.61 5.96
N ASP A 134 5.15 -13.24 6.97
CA ASP A 134 5.23 -12.73 8.34
C ASP A 134 6.44 -11.79 8.43
N LEU A 135 6.21 -10.48 8.23
CA LEU A 135 7.26 -9.47 8.12
C LEU A 135 7.67 -8.93 9.49
N ASN A 136 6.72 -8.74 10.41
CA ASN A 136 6.97 -8.21 11.75
C ASN A 136 7.22 -9.30 12.83
N PHE A 137 7.28 -10.58 12.42
CA PHE A 137 7.63 -11.74 13.23
C PHE A 137 6.62 -12.06 14.35
N ASP A 138 5.36 -11.72 14.16
CA ASP A 138 4.28 -11.97 15.13
C ASP A 138 3.49 -13.27 14.84
N ASN A 139 3.88 -14.01 13.79
CA ASN A 139 3.22 -15.21 13.26
C ASN A 139 1.89 -14.96 12.54
N LYS A 140 1.58 -13.72 12.19
CA LYS A 140 0.46 -13.38 11.31
C LYS A 140 0.92 -13.19 9.87
N GLU A 141 -0.02 -13.19 8.94
CA GLU A 141 0.26 -13.01 7.52
C GLU A 141 0.13 -11.52 7.17
N ASP A 142 1.25 -10.89 6.81
CA ASP A 142 1.29 -9.54 6.25
C ASP A 142 1.25 -9.60 4.71
N ILE A 143 0.95 -8.45 4.09
CA ILE A 143 0.80 -8.33 2.64
C ILE A 143 1.77 -7.27 2.11
N ALA A 144 2.56 -7.61 1.10
CA ALA A 144 3.25 -6.63 0.26
C ALA A 144 2.60 -6.59 -1.13
N VAL A 145 2.41 -5.38 -1.67
CA VAL A 145 1.86 -5.17 -3.02
C VAL A 145 2.78 -4.23 -3.78
N ILE A 146 3.12 -4.57 -5.02
CA ILE A 146 3.93 -3.67 -5.86
C ILE A 146 3.22 -2.31 -5.96
N ASN A 147 3.94 -1.21 -5.68
CA ASN A 147 3.43 0.16 -5.79
C ASN A 147 4.10 0.95 -6.94
N ASP A 148 5.25 0.50 -7.41
CA ASP A 148 6.03 1.10 -8.47
C ASP A 148 6.84 -0.01 -9.19
N SER A 149 6.93 0.06 -10.52
CA SER A 149 7.82 -0.84 -11.27
C SER A 149 9.31 -0.57 -11.01
N GLY A 150 9.62 0.55 -10.37
CA GLY A 150 10.96 0.92 -9.96
C GLY A 150 11.88 1.18 -11.16
N GLY A 151 13.12 0.77 -11.02
CA GLY A 151 14.16 0.95 -12.04
C GLY A 151 15.23 -0.13 -11.94
N ASN A 152 16.50 0.24 -12.08
CA ASN A 152 17.62 -0.72 -12.07
C ASN A 152 17.75 -1.52 -10.75
N GLY A 153 17.10 -1.08 -9.66
CA GLY A 153 17.12 -1.76 -8.37
C GLY A 153 16.02 -2.82 -8.21
N GLY A 154 15.07 -2.88 -9.14
CA GLY A 154 13.86 -3.70 -9.03
C GLY A 154 12.62 -2.93 -8.65
N VAL A 155 11.54 -3.68 -8.42
CA VAL A 155 10.21 -3.16 -8.09
C VAL A 155 10.11 -2.71 -6.63
N PHE A 156 9.24 -1.75 -6.37
CA PHE A 156 8.98 -1.23 -5.02
C PHE A 156 7.64 -1.74 -4.49
N TYR A 157 7.52 -1.83 -3.17
CA TYR A 157 6.33 -2.38 -2.51
C TYR A 157 5.75 -1.42 -1.47
N ASN A 158 4.42 -1.43 -1.38
CA ASN A 158 3.72 -1.04 -0.17
C ASN A 158 3.59 -2.27 0.73
N TYR A 159 3.85 -2.09 2.03
CA TYR A 159 3.77 -3.16 3.04
C TYR A 159 2.61 -2.90 3.99
N TYR A 160 1.76 -3.89 4.17
CA TYR A 160 0.60 -3.81 5.04
C TYR A 160 0.68 -4.90 6.11
N LEU A 161 0.85 -4.47 7.36
CA LEU A 161 0.96 -5.37 8.50
C LEU A 161 -0.42 -5.69 9.07
N GLN A 162 -0.62 -6.94 9.49
CA GLN A 162 -1.90 -7.37 10.04
C GLN A 162 -2.08 -6.92 11.50
N GLU A 163 -3.01 -5.99 11.73
CA GLU A 163 -3.41 -5.51 13.05
C GLU A 163 -4.91 -5.73 13.28
N ASN A 164 -5.27 -6.56 14.27
CA ASN A 164 -6.67 -6.82 14.63
C ASN A 164 -7.57 -7.18 13.44
N GLN A 165 -7.09 -8.04 12.53
CA GLN A 165 -7.79 -8.38 11.29
C GLN A 165 -8.02 -7.15 10.38
N LYS A 166 -7.06 -6.24 10.31
CA LYS A 166 -6.98 -5.19 9.28
C LYS A 166 -5.55 -5.07 8.82
N PHE A 167 -5.35 -4.43 7.68
CA PHE A 167 -4.05 -4.34 7.03
C PHE A 167 -3.60 -2.88 7.02
N VAL A 168 -2.65 -2.56 7.90
CA VAL A 168 -2.17 -1.20 8.12
C VAL A 168 -0.88 -0.97 7.36
N LEU A 169 -0.83 0.07 6.53
CA LEU A 169 0.38 0.45 5.78
C LEU A 169 1.53 0.78 6.75
N ASP A 170 2.61 0.01 6.68
CA ASP A 170 3.86 0.31 7.37
C ASP A 170 4.69 1.27 6.52
N LYS A 171 4.75 2.53 6.97
CA LYS A 171 5.48 3.59 6.29
C LYS A 171 6.98 3.36 6.26
N TYR A 172 7.55 2.76 7.30
CA TYR A 172 8.99 2.56 7.33
C TYR A 172 9.42 1.53 6.28
N LEU A 173 8.72 0.39 6.23
CA LEU A 173 8.98 -0.62 5.21
C LEU A 173 8.72 -0.07 3.80
N THR A 174 7.65 0.70 3.62
CA THR A 174 7.28 1.27 2.32
C THR A 174 8.28 2.34 1.85
N ASP A 175 8.59 3.32 2.70
CA ASP A 175 9.31 4.53 2.30
C ASP A 175 10.83 4.39 2.48
N SER A 176 11.30 3.54 3.40
CA SER A 176 12.73 3.40 3.75
C SER A 176 13.34 2.08 3.28
N MET A 177 12.64 0.95 3.40
CA MET A 177 13.14 -0.33 2.89
C MET A 177 12.86 -0.48 1.39
N THR A 178 11.62 -0.17 0.99
CA THR A 178 11.13 -0.08 -0.39
C THR A 178 11.14 -1.42 -1.17
N TYR A 179 12.27 -2.10 -1.25
CA TYR A 179 12.45 -3.40 -1.91
C TYR A 179 12.05 -4.56 -1.00
N PHE A 180 11.45 -5.60 -1.57
CA PHE A 180 11.10 -6.79 -0.80
C PHE A 180 12.38 -7.51 -0.33
N PRO A 181 12.41 -8.01 0.92
CA PRO A 181 13.61 -8.62 1.48
C PRO A 181 13.92 -9.97 0.85
N THR A 182 15.14 -10.12 0.35
CA THR A 182 15.69 -11.41 -0.10
C THR A 182 15.79 -12.42 1.05
N LYS A 183 15.98 -11.95 2.29
CA LYS A 183 16.05 -12.82 3.46
C LYS A 183 15.17 -12.28 4.59
N ILE A 184 14.31 -13.17 5.09
CA ILE A 184 13.49 -12.96 6.29
C ILE A 184 14.06 -13.86 7.40
N ASN A 185 14.74 -13.27 8.39
CA ASN A 185 15.35 -14.00 9.49
C ASN A 185 14.55 -13.80 10.77
N LYS A 186 13.65 -14.76 11.05
CA LYS A 186 12.77 -14.73 12.21
C LYS A 186 13.50 -14.83 13.56
N ALA A 187 14.60 -15.58 13.63
CA ALA A 187 15.37 -15.75 14.86
C ALA A 187 16.01 -14.43 15.32
N ASN A 188 16.54 -13.67 14.37
CA ASN A 188 17.18 -12.38 14.63
C ASN A 188 16.24 -11.19 14.46
N ARG A 189 15.01 -11.42 13.99
CA ARG A 189 14.01 -10.40 13.64
C ARG A 189 14.57 -9.36 12.66
N THR A 190 15.17 -9.85 11.59
CA THR A 190 15.75 -8.99 10.56
C THR A 190 15.24 -9.30 9.18
N LEU A 191 15.04 -8.25 8.39
CA LEU A 191 14.83 -8.29 6.95
C LEU A 191 16.12 -7.83 6.27
N ILE A 192 16.53 -8.51 5.20
CA ILE A 192 17.74 -8.17 4.46
C ILE A 192 17.40 -8.01 2.98
N THR A 193 17.75 -6.86 2.41
CA THR A 193 17.65 -6.57 0.98
C THR A 193 19.05 -6.53 0.35
N TYR A 194 19.12 -6.89 -0.92
CA TYR A 194 20.31 -6.74 -1.75
C TYR A 194 19.93 -5.93 -2.99
N VAL A 195 20.45 -4.71 -3.11
CA VAL A 195 20.03 -3.78 -4.17
C VAL A 195 21.26 -3.36 -4.96
N HIS A 196 21.10 -3.13 -6.26
CA HIS A 196 22.15 -2.53 -7.08
C HIS A 196 22.59 -1.17 -6.51
N ALA A 197 23.85 -1.10 -6.07
CA ALA A 197 24.49 0.15 -5.67
C ALA A 197 25.04 0.91 -6.88
N ASN A 198 25.52 0.16 -7.88
CA ASN A 198 25.99 0.63 -9.18
C ASN A 198 26.07 -0.55 -10.17
N ALA A 199 26.71 -0.34 -11.32
CA ALA A 199 26.81 -1.34 -12.39
C ALA A 199 27.51 -2.66 -11.98
N TYR A 200 28.27 -2.70 -10.89
CA TYR A 200 29.06 -3.88 -10.51
C TYR A 200 29.04 -4.20 -9.00
N GLN A 201 28.30 -3.45 -8.18
CA GLN A 201 28.20 -3.66 -6.74
C GLN A 201 26.75 -3.76 -6.27
N LEU A 202 26.54 -4.58 -5.24
CA LEU A 202 25.30 -4.61 -4.47
C LEU A 202 25.50 -3.87 -3.14
N ALA A 203 24.44 -3.26 -2.64
CA ALA A 203 24.33 -2.84 -1.25
C ALA A 203 23.48 -3.87 -0.49
N GLU A 204 24.03 -4.37 0.61
CA GLU A 204 23.26 -5.12 1.61
C GLU A 204 22.73 -4.12 2.64
N HIS A 205 21.42 -4.12 2.84
CA HIS A 205 20.77 -3.40 3.92
C HIS A 205 20.14 -4.38 4.89
N VAL A 206 20.33 -4.15 6.19
CA VAL A 206 19.77 -4.99 7.25
C VAL A 206 18.83 -4.16 8.11
N TYR A 207 17.55 -4.51 8.09
CA TYR A 207 16.50 -3.87 8.87
C TYR A 207 16.14 -4.76 10.06
N TYR A 208 16.00 -4.17 11.23
CA TYR A 208 15.68 -4.86 12.48
C TYR A 208 14.35 -4.39 13.04
N PHE A 209 13.52 -5.34 13.45
CA PHE A 209 12.25 -5.05 14.12
C PHE A 209 12.41 -5.00 15.64
N ASN A 210 12.15 -3.83 16.23
CA ASN A 210 12.13 -3.65 17.66
C ASN A 210 10.71 -3.88 18.22
N ASN A 211 10.48 -5.08 18.76
CA ASN A 211 9.18 -5.45 19.33
C ASN A 211 8.76 -4.64 20.56
N LYS A 212 9.69 -3.96 21.26
CA LYS A 212 9.34 -3.13 22.42
C LYS A 212 8.68 -1.82 21.98
N THR A 213 9.11 -1.30 20.84
CA THR A 213 8.59 -0.05 20.27
C THR A 213 7.65 -0.28 19.09
N ASN A 214 7.48 -1.55 18.67
CA ASN A 214 6.73 -1.94 17.48
C ASN A 214 7.18 -1.20 16.21
N ASN A 215 8.49 -0.99 16.05
CA ASN A 215 9.04 -0.17 14.97
C ASN A 215 10.25 -0.82 14.32
N TRP A 216 10.45 -0.51 13.05
CA TRP A 216 11.62 -0.88 12.26
C TRP A 216 12.73 0.16 12.35
N ILE A 217 13.97 -0.31 12.28
CA ILE A 217 15.17 0.52 12.12
C ILE A 217 16.15 -0.14 11.16
N GLU A 218 16.90 0.65 10.41
CA GLU A 218 18.02 0.17 9.63
C GLU A 218 19.21 -0.01 10.58
N LYS A 219 19.67 -1.25 10.68
CA LYS A 219 20.75 -1.63 11.59
C LYS A 219 22.11 -1.42 10.96
N SER A 220 22.22 -1.67 9.65
CA SER A 220 23.47 -1.53 8.92
C SER A 220 23.24 -1.51 7.42
N GLN A 221 24.13 -0.80 6.72
CA GLN A 221 24.29 -0.83 5.28
C GLN A 221 25.75 -1.14 4.96
N LYS A 222 26.02 -2.00 3.96
CA LYS A 222 27.37 -2.20 3.43
C LYS A 222 27.38 -2.52 1.95
N PHE A 223 28.41 -2.08 1.25
CA PHE A 223 28.65 -2.49 -0.13
C PHE A 223 29.28 -3.89 -0.18
N ILE A 224 28.77 -4.72 -1.08
CA ILE A 224 29.33 -6.02 -1.39
C ILE A 224 30.22 -5.85 -2.62
N PRO A 225 31.54 -6.13 -2.51
CA PRO A 225 32.43 -6.05 -3.66
C PRO A 225 32.05 -7.11 -4.70
N PRO A 226 32.31 -6.85 -6.00
CA PRO A 226 32.06 -7.83 -7.04
C PRO A 226 32.83 -9.12 -6.76
N ILE A 227 32.19 -10.25 -7.03
CA ILE A 227 32.87 -11.55 -7.01
C ILE A 227 33.95 -11.48 -8.10
N LYS A 228 35.22 -11.62 -7.73
CA LYS A 228 36.30 -11.76 -8.72
C LYS A 228 36.00 -13.01 -9.54
N GLN A 229 35.72 -12.84 -10.83
CA GLN A 229 35.61 -13.98 -11.73
C GLN A 229 36.97 -14.71 -11.76
N PRO A 230 36.98 -16.05 -11.67
CA PRO A 230 38.20 -16.84 -11.72
C PRO A 230 38.92 -16.72 -13.07
#